data_AF-A0AAW9KZR5-F1
#
_entry.id   AF-A0AAW9KZR5-F1
#
_cell.length_a   1.000
_cell.length_b   1.000
_cell.length_c   1.000
_cell.angle_alpha   90.00
_cell.angle_beta   90.00
_cell.angle_gamma   90.00
#
_symmetry.space_group_name_H-M   'P 1'
#
loop_
_entity.id
_entity.type
_entity.pdbx_description
1 polymer ?
#
loop_
_entity_poly.entity_id
_entity_poly.type
_entity_poly.pdbx_seq_one_letter_code
_entity_poly.pdbx_strand_id
1 'polypeptide(L)' 'MAKTRALLTETEREQIAGEHGKDRRYQATSRVRRRIDDELVQDIEVLKEHHPDLLEELRGVVCEDHDAD' A
#
# COMPACT_ATOMS: atom_id res chain seq x y z
N MET A 1 -6.92 -19.90 4.35
CA MET A 1 -5.63 -19.34 3.90
C MET A 1 -5.16 -18.34 4.93
N ALA A 2 -3.90 -18.41 5.39
CA ALA A 2 -3.34 -17.31 6.17
C ALA A 2 -3.40 -16.06 5.30
N LYS A 3 -4.04 -15.00 5.78
CA LYS A 3 -4.19 -13.76 5.01
C LYS A 3 -2.80 -13.13 4.88
N THR A 4 -2.16 -13.27 3.72
CA THR A 4 -0.94 -12.52 3.43
C THR A 4 -1.32 -11.03 3.34
N ARG A 5 -0.49 -10.16 3.89
CA ARG A 5 -0.71 -8.70 3.86
C ARG A 5 -0.10 -8.12 2.59
N ALA A 6 -0.76 -7.11 2.02
CA ALA A 6 -0.16 -6.22 1.02
C ALA A 6 0.56 -5.07 1.75
N LEU A 7 0.33 -3.82 1.33
CA LEU A 7 0.94 -2.63 1.93
C LEU A 7 0.56 -2.43 3.41
N LEU A 8 -0.69 -2.70 3.78
CA LEU A 8 -1.24 -2.45 5.11
C LEU A 8 -1.45 -3.73 5.90
N THR A 9 -1.06 -3.71 7.18
CA THR A 9 -1.54 -4.70 8.16
C THR A 9 -3.03 -4.49 8.47
N GLU A 10 -3.66 -5.48 9.12
CA GLU A 10 -5.05 -5.37 9.56
C GLU A 10 -5.26 -4.23 10.55
N THR A 11 -4.43 -4.16 11.59
CA THR A 11 -4.47 -3.07 12.56
C THR A 11 -4.22 -1.70 11.94
N GLU A 12 -3.37 -1.61 10.91
CA GLU A 12 -3.14 -0.33 10.24
C GLU A 12 -4.36 0.15 9.45
N ARG A 13 -5.16 -0.76 8.88
CA ARG A 13 -6.43 -0.38 8.26
C ARG A 13 -7.37 0.24 9.29
N GLU A 14 -7.53 -0.39 10.44
CA GLU A 14 -8.36 0.12 11.55
C GLU A 14 -7.83 1.47 12.07
N GLN A 15 -6.51 1.59 12.24
CA GLN A 15 -5.89 2.83 12.72
C GLN A 15 -6.09 3.98 11.72
N ILE A 16 -5.96 3.72 10.42
CA ILE A 16 -6.21 4.71 9.37
C ILE A 16 -7.70 5.11 9.31
N ALA A 17 -8.60 4.13 9.49
CA ALA A 17 -10.04 4.35 9.60
C ALA A 17 -10.43 5.17 10.86
N GLY A 18 -9.52 5.33 11.81
CA GLY A 18 -9.70 6.17 12.99
C GLY A 18 -10.23 5.44 14.22
N GLU A 19 -10.29 4.11 14.18
CA GLU A 19 -10.86 3.27 15.26
C GLU A 19 -10.04 3.30 16.55
N HIS A 20 -8.78 3.76 16.47
CA HIS A 20 -7.81 3.75 17.58
C HIS A 20 -7.38 5.16 18.02
N GLY A 21 -8.12 6.21 17.61
CA GLY A 21 -7.84 7.60 17.95
C GLY A 21 -6.81 8.31 17.06
N LYS A 22 -6.70 9.64 17.23
CA LYS A 22 -5.95 10.54 16.33
C LYS A 22 -4.45 10.23 16.28
N ASP A 23 -3.82 9.96 17.41
CA ASP A 23 -2.38 9.69 17.47
C ASP A 23 -2.01 8.40 16.75
N ARG A 24 -2.82 7.34 16.94
CA ARG A 24 -2.61 6.05 16.25
C ARG A 24 -2.83 6.20 14.75
N ARG A 25 -3.85 6.94 14.33
CA ARG A 25 -4.07 7.27 12.92
C ARG A 25 -2.89 8.00 12.30
N TYR A 26 -2.36 9.01 12.98
CA TYR A 26 -1.19 9.77 12.53
C TYR A 26 0.03 8.87 12.38
N GLN A 27 0.32 8.04 13.39
CA GLN A 27 1.44 7.10 13.35
C GLN A 27 1.29 6.09 12.21
N ALA A 28 0.11 5.50 12.02
CA ALA A 28 -0.14 4.56 10.93
C ALA A 28 0.08 5.22 9.58
N THR A 29 -0.49 6.42 9.37
CA THR A 29 -0.31 7.19 8.13
C THR A 29 1.17 7.48 7.86
N SER A 30 1.93 7.88 8.88
CA SER A 30 3.36 8.15 8.75
C SER A 30 4.16 6.90 8.36
N ARG A 31 3.85 5.73 8.93
CA ARG A 31 4.52 4.47 8.57
C ARG A 31 4.20 4.01 7.16
N VAL A 32 2.96 4.24 6.72
CA VAL A 32 2.52 3.89 5.37
C VAL A 32 3.14 4.80 4.33
N ARG A 33 3.21 6.10 4.61
CA ARG A 33 3.91 7.06 3.74
C ARG A 33 5.36 6.64 3.51
N ARG A 34 6.08 6.28 4.58
CA ARG A 34 7.44 5.77 4.46
C ARG A 34 7.53 4.54 3.57
N ARG A 35 6.61 3.58 3.75
CA ARG A 35 6.50 2.41 2.87
C ARG A 35 6.27 2.73 1.41
N ILE A 36 5.51 3.78 1.12
CA ILE A 36 5.28 4.21 -0.26
C ILE A 36 6.55 4.86 -0.84
N ASP A 37 7.19 5.72 -0.06
CA ASP A 37 8.32 6.54 -0.52
C ASP A 37 9.66 5.77 -0.57
N ASP A 38 9.86 4.78 0.31
CA ASP A 38 11.12 4.03 0.46
C ASP A 38 10.97 2.58 -0.07
N GLU A 39 10.12 1.76 0.56
CA GLU A 39 10.05 0.32 0.27
C GLU A 39 9.39 0.00 -1.08
N LEU A 40 8.23 0.60 -1.36
CA LEU A 40 7.47 0.33 -2.59
C LEU A 40 8.22 0.80 -3.84
N VAL A 41 9.03 1.85 -3.74
CA VAL A 41 9.90 2.31 -4.84
C VAL A 41 10.88 1.20 -5.23
N GLN A 42 11.54 0.58 -4.25
CA GLN A 42 12.47 -0.54 -4.50
C GLN A 42 11.73 -1.75 -5.10
N ASP A 43 10.55 -2.08 -4.57
CA ASP A 43 9.73 -3.17 -5.11
C ASP A 43 9.36 -2.89 -6.59
N ILE A 44 8.99 -1.66 -6.93
CA ILE A 44 8.68 -1.25 -8.31
C ILE A 44 9.89 -1.42 -9.23
N GLU A 45 11.11 -1.08 -8.77
CA GLU A 45 12.34 -1.25 -9.56
C GLU A 45 12.59 -2.74 -9.87
N VAL A 46 12.46 -3.61 -8.86
CA VAL A 46 12.60 -5.06 -9.02
C VAL A 46 11.56 -5.62 -9.99
N LEU A 47 10.29 -5.20 -9.85
CA LEU A 47 9.22 -5.63 -10.76
C LEU A 47 9.49 -5.14 -12.18
N LYS A 48 9.90 -3.88 -12.36
CA LYS A 48 10.22 -3.32 -13.67
C LYS A 48 11.35 -4.09 -14.37
N GLU A 49 12.35 -4.55 -13.62
CA GLU A 49 13.50 -5.28 -14.17
C GLU A 49 13.17 -6.74 -14.49
N HIS A 50 12.45 -7.42 -13.62
CA HIS A 50 12.30 -8.88 -13.69
C HIS A 50 10.92 -9.38 -14.09
N HIS A 51 9.85 -8.64 -13.76
CA HIS A 51 8.46 -9.04 -13.95
C HIS A 51 7.55 -7.84 -14.30
N PRO A 52 7.73 -7.25 -15.50
CA PRO A 52 7.00 -6.04 -15.90
C PRO A 52 5.48 -6.26 -16.02
N ASP A 53 5.04 -7.49 -16.26
CA ASP A 53 3.64 -7.92 -16.23
C ASP A 53 3.01 -7.71 -14.85
N LEU A 54 3.70 -8.09 -13.78
CA LEU A 54 3.22 -7.84 -12.40
C LEU A 54 3.19 -6.35 -12.06
N LEU A 55 4.09 -5.54 -12.63
CA LEU A 55 4.04 -4.08 -12.49
C LEU A 55 2.81 -3.49 -13.21
N GLU A 56 2.45 -4.02 -14.38
CA GLU A 56 1.23 -3.63 -15.09
C GLU A 56 -0.01 -4.02 -14.30
N GLU A 57 -0.08 -5.22 -13.73
CA GLU A 57 -1.17 -5.64 -12.84
C GLU A 57 -1.31 -4.71 -11.62
N LEU A 58 -0.19 -4.37 -10.96
CA LEU A 58 -0.19 -3.44 -9.83
C LEU A 58 -0.71 -2.05 -10.25
N ARG A 59 -0.28 -1.54 -11.40
CA ARG A 59 -0.75 -0.27 -11.95
C ARG A 59 -2.22 -0.31 -12.30
N GLY A 60 -2.71 -1.43 -12.84
CA GLY A 60 -4.14 -1.65 -13.08
C GLY A 60 -4.93 -1.45 -11.79
N VAL A 61 -4.59 -2.18 -10.73
CA VAL A 61 -5.29 -2.06 -9.44
C VAL A 61 -5.21 -0.64 -8.84
N VAL A 62 -4.08 0.05 -8.99
CA VAL A 62 -3.91 1.41 -8.42
C VAL A 62 -4.63 2.48 -9.24
N CYS A 63 -4.61 2.39 -10.57
CA CYS A 63 -5.13 3.44 -11.45
C CYS A 63 -6.58 3.21 -11.88
N GLU A 64 -7.02 1.95 -12.07
CA GLU A 64 -8.36 1.63 -12.59
C GLU A 64 -9.49 1.96 -11.59
N ASP A 65 -9.19 2.08 -10.29
CA ASP A 65 -10.15 2.53 -9.27
C ASP A 65 -10.29 4.08 -9.18
N HIS A 66 -9.48 4.84 -9.94
CA HIS A 66 -9.49 6.31 -9.93
C HIS A 66 -10.17 6.96 -11.15
N ASP A 67 -10.65 6.17 -12.12
CA ASP A 67 -11.32 6.65 -13.34
C ASP A 67 -12.87 6.50 -13.29
N ALA A 68 -13.45 6.33 -12.10
CA ALA A 68 -14.90 6.40 -11.88
C ALA A 68 -15.28 7.69 -11.11
N ASP A 69 -15.66 8.71 -11.88
CA ASP A 69 -16.37 9.98 -11.55
C ASP A 69 -15.87 10.87 -10.39
#